data_AF-A0A2K3MS07-F1
#
_entry.id   AF-A0A2K3MS07-F1
#
_cell.length_a   1.000
_cell.length_b   1.000
_cell.length_c   1.000
_cell.angle_alpha   90.00
_cell.angle_beta   90.00
_cell.angle_gamma   90.00
#
_symmetry.space_group_name_H-M   'P 1'
#
loop_
_entity.id
_entity.type
_entity.pdbx_description
1 polymer ?
#
loop_
_entity_poly.entity_id
_entity_poly.type
_entity_poly.pdbx_seq_one_letter_code
_entity_poly.pdbx_strand_id
1 'polypeptide(L)'
;MTTRAQHGIFKPRQLFNLHTSTSPVISPLPTNPINALQDHNWKMAMKDEYDALIENKTWDLVPRPTNANVIRSLWIFRHKKKSDGSFERYKARLVGNGSNQQTGVDCGETFSPVVKPATIRTVLSIAISKSWCLHQLDVKNAFLHGNINETVYMHQPPGFRDPQHPDYVCLLKKSLYGLKQAPRAWYQRFAEFVATLGFSHSVCDHSLFIYHYGNDTAYILLYVDDIILTASSDTLRQSIMSKLNSEFAMKDLGPLSYFLGISVIRHSGGIFLSQHKYAEEIIERAAMSSCKPVSTPVDTKAKLSGISGNPYHDPSEYRSLAGALQYLTFTRPDIAYAVQQVCLFMHDPRTQHMTALKRIIRYLKGTITHGLHISPSLVDTLTTYTDADWGGCPDTRRSTSGYCVYLGDNLVSWSAKRQPTLSRSSAEAEYRGVANVVAESCWLRNLLLELQCPVTKATIVYCDNVSAVYLSGNPIQHQRTKHIEMDIHFVREKVAKGQVRVLHVPSRYQIADIFTKGLPLQLFDDFRDSLNIRQPPVSTTGVY
;
A
#
# COMPACT_ATOMS: atom_id res chain seq x y z
N MET A 1 -41.37 41.08 51.06
CA MET A 1 -40.15 40.66 50.33
C MET A 1 -40.05 41.49 49.07
N THR A 2 -39.16 42.46 49.08
CA THR A 2 -39.02 43.46 48.02
C THR A 2 -38.00 42.97 47.00
N THR A 3 -38.38 42.88 45.72
CA THR A 3 -37.54 42.26 44.68
C THR A 3 -36.50 43.24 44.13
N ARG A 4 -35.36 42.69 43.67
CA ARG A 4 -34.19 43.44 43.16
C ARG A 4 -34.49 44.45 42.06
N ALA A 5 -35.63 44.34 41.36
CA ALA A 5 -36.05 45.25 40.31
C ALA A 5 -36.45 46.65 40.84
N GLN A 6 -36.94 46.76 42.08
CA GLN A 6 -37.36 48.05 42.66
C GLN A 6 -36.20 48.96 43.11
N HIS A 7 -34.95 48.47 43.08
CA HIS A 7 -33.75 49.26 43.42
C HIS A 7 -32.93 49.71 42.19
N GLY A 8 -33.49 49.61 40.98
CA GLY A 8 -32.82 50.12 39.77
C GLY A 8 -31.53 49.38 39.38
N ILE A 9 -31.27 48.20 39.96
CA ILE A 9 -30.09 47.38 39.62
C ILE A 9 -30.40 46.57 38.35
N PHE A 10 -30.15 47.17 37.19
CA PHE A 10 -30.10 46.46 35.92
C PHE A 10 -28.65 46.06 35.64
N LYS A 11 -28.32 44.77 35.78
CA LYS A 11 -27.07 44.25 35.19
C LYS A 11 -27.27 44.20 33.67
N PRO A 12 -26.49 44.93 32.87
CA PRO A 12 -26.58 44.81 31.42
C PRO A 12 -26.23 43.36 31.06
N ARG A 13 -27.13 42.71 30.33
CA ARG A 13 -26.87 41.38 29.76
C ARG A 13 -25.79 41.60 28.71
N GLN A 14 -24.55 41.20 28.99
CA GLN A 14 -23.52 41.09 27.97
C GLN A 14 -24.00 40.03 26.99
N LEU A 15 -24.62 40.47 25.90
CA LEU A 15 -24.76 39.67 24.70
C LEU A 15 -23.33 39.51 24.18
N PHE A 16 -22.71 38.37 24.48
CA PHE A 16 -21.53 37.97 23.74
C PHE A 16 -21.92 37.95 22.28
N ASN A 17 -21.33 38.86 21.49
CA ASN A 17 -21.34 38.74 20.05
C ASN A 17 -20.61 37.43 19.75
N LEU A 18 -21.37 36.33 19.62
CA LEU A 18 -20.91 35.11 18.99
C LEU A 18 -20.77 35.40 17.49
N HIS A 19 -19.86 36.30 17.14
CA HIS A 19 -19.16 36.16 15.89
C HIS A 19 -18.35 34.88 16.05
N THR A 20 -18.96 33.77 15.66
CA THR A 20 -18.19 32.68 15.09
C THR A 20 -17.31 33.35 14.04
N SER A 21 -16.00 33.34 14.25
CA SER A 21 -15.06 33.51 13.16
C SER A 21 -15.46 32.44 12.15
N THR A 22 -16.24 32.83 11.14
CA THR A 22 -16.53 31.97 10.01
C THR A 22 -15.17 31.61 9.46
N SER A 23 -14.77 30.36 9.71
CA SER A 23 -13.69 29.75 8.94
C SER A 23 -13.99 30.08 7.47
N PRO A 24 -12.98 30.52 6.68
CA PRO A 24 -13.22 30.98 5.31
C PRO A 24 -14.11 29.95 4.62
N VAL A 25 -15.26 30.40 4.12
CA VAL A 25 -16.26 29.51 3.52
C VAL A 25 -15.59 28.82 2.33
N ILE A 26 -15.18 27.58 2.53
CA ILE A 26 -14.51 26.79 1.50
C ILE A 26 -15.55 26.54 0.40
N SER A 27 -15.22 26.93 -0.84
CA SER A 27 -16.08 26.71 -2.00
C SER A 27 -16.43 25.22 -2.10
N PRO A 28 -17.70 24.86 -2.38
CA PRO A 28 -18.09 23.46 -2.53
C PRO A 28 -17.37 22.81 -3.72
N LEU A 29 -17.26 21.48 -3.70
CA LEU A 29 -16.73 20.73 -4.84
C LEU A 29 -17.66 20.90 -6.05
N PRO A 30 -17.16 21.38 -7.20
CA PRO A 30 -17.99 21.59 -8.36
C PRO A 30 -18.35 20.25 -9.00
N THR A 31 -19.58 20.13 -9.46
CA THR A 31 -20.09 18.94 -10.14
C THR A 31 -19.75 18.90 -11.62
N ASN A 32 -19.42 20.06 -12.21
CA ASN A 32 -19.03 20.18 -13.61
C ASN A 32 -18.04 21.35 -13.82
N PRO A 33 -17.31 21.38 -14.95
CA PRO A 33 -16.34 22.44 -15.23
C PRO A 33 -16.96 23.84 -15.37
N ILE A 34 -18.23 23.95 -15.77
CA ILE A 34 -18.90 25.25 -15.96
C ILE A 34 -19.09 25.94 -14.61
N ASN A 35 -19.60 25.20 -13.63
CA ASN A 35 -19.75 25.68 -12.24
C ASN A 35 -18.37 26.00 -11.64
N ALA A 36 -17.35 25.20 -11.93
CA ALA A 36 -15.98 25.44 -11.47
C ALA A 36 -15.41 26.77 -12.01
N LEU A 37 -15.68 27.13 -13.26
CA LEU A 37 -15.22 28.39 -13.87
C LEU A 37 -15.94 29.63 -13.34
N GLN A 38 -17.13 29.47 -12.76
CA GLN A 38 -17.87 30.55 -12.11
C GLN A 38 -17.33 30.86 -10.70
N ASP A 39 -16.69 29.90 -10.05
CA ASP A 39 -16.03 30.09 -8.77
C ASP A 39 -14.57 30.55 -8.97
N HIS A 40 -14.20 31.67 -8.35
CA HIS A 40 -12.87 32.25 -8.51
C HIS A 40 -11.75 31.28 -8.08
N ASN A 41 -11.93 30.56 -6.97
CA ASN A 41 -10.91 29.67 -6.44
C ASN A 41 -10.69 28.45 -7.35
N TRP A 42 -11.77 27.87 -7.86
CA TRP A 42 -11.69 26.73 -8.77
C TRP A 42 -11.19 27.13 -10.15
N LYS A 43 -11.59 28.30 -10.66
CA LYS A 43 -11.07 28.87 -11.91
C LYS A 43 -9.56 29.08 -11.84
N MET A 44 -9.05 29.61 -10.73
CA MET A 44 -7.60 29.76 -10.53
C MET A 44 -6.90 28.40 -10.51
N ALA A 45 -7.43 27.42 -9.77
CA ALA A 45 -6.86 26.07 -9.74
C ALA A 45 -6.86 25.38 -11.13
N MET A 46 -7.91 25.60 -11.94
CA MET A 46 -7.96 25.11 -13.32
C MET A 46 -6.94 25.81 -14.22
N LYS A 47 -6.77 27.12 -14.05
CA LYS A 47 -5.79 27.90 -14.80
C LYS A 47 -4.36 27.47 -14.47
N ASP A 48 -4.02 27.30 -13.20
CA ASP A 48 -2.70 26.83 -12.77
C ASP A 48 -2.35 25.47 -13.40
N GLU A 49 -3.31 24.53 -13.42
CA GLU A 49 -3.13 23.23 -14.08
C GLU A 49 -2.99 23.39 -15.60
N TYR A 50 -3.81 24.21 -16.24
CA TYR A 50 -3.75 24.46 -17.68
C TYR A 50 -2.42 25.09 -18.10
N ASP A 51 -1.97 26.13 -17.38
CA ASP A 51 -0.73 26.84 -17.65
C ASP A 51 0.47 25.88 -17.51
N ALA A 52 0.46 24.99 -16.50
CA ALA A 52 1.48 23.95 -16.36
C ALA A 52 1.50 22.97 -17.54
N LEU A 53 0.34 22.61 -18.11
CA LEU A 53 0.27 21.73 -19.28
C LEU A 53 0.85 22.39 -20.54
N ILE A 54 0.60 23.70 -20.72
CA ILE A 54 1.14 24.48 -21.83
C ILE A 54 2.65 24.66 -21.68
N GLU A 55 3.14 24.99 -20.48
CA GLU A 55 4.58 25.10 -20.19
C GLU A 55 5.34 23.80 -20.51
N ASN A 56 4.74 22.65 -20.19
CA ASN A 56 5.31 21.33 -20.49
C ASN A 56 5.15 20.90 -21.96
N LYS A 57 4.58 21.76 -22.83
CA LYS A 57 4.30 21.45 -24.25
C LYS A 57 3.56 20.12 -24.39
N THR A 58 2.53 19.94 -23.57
CA THR A 58 1.83 18.64 -23.44
C THR A 58 1.17 18.21 -24.75
N TRP A 59 0.71 19.17 -25.57
CA TRP A 59 0.09 18.90 -26.86
C TRP A 59 0.33 20.03 -27.87
N ASP A 60 0.17 19.69 -29.14
CA ASP A 60 0.01 20.66 -30.23
C ASP A 60 -1.47 20.76 -30.63
N LEU A 61 -1.94 21.96 -30.95
CA LEU A 61 -3.29 22.15 -31.47
C LEU A 61 -3.30 21.92 -32.98
N VAL A 62 -4.10 20.96 -33.46
CA VAL A 62 -4.14 20.56 -34.88
C VAL A 62 -5.56 20.46 -35.42
N PRO A 63 -5.78 20.64 -36.75
CA PRO A 63 -7.07 20.36 -37.35
C PRO A 63 -7.53 18.93 -37.04
N ARG A 64 -8.83 18.75 -36.79
CA ARG A 64 -9.38 17.44 -36.47
C ARG A 64 -9.12 16.45 -37.62
N PRO A 65 -8.42 15.33 -37.38
CA PRO A 65 -8.18 14.34 -38.42
C PRO A 65 -9.47 13.63 -38.83
N THR A 66 -9.57 13.26 -40.10
CA THR A 66 -10.63 12.37 -40.58
C THR A 66 -10.39 10.95 -40.05
N ASN A 67 -11.44 10.34 -39.48
CA ASN A 67 -11.43 8.96 -38.95
C ASN A 67 -10.48 8.67 -37.76
N ALA A 68 -9.94 9.69 -37.08
CA ALA A 68 -9.17 9.47 -35.85
C ALA A 68 -10.08 9.36 -34.61
N ASN A 69 -9.70 8.49 -33.67
CA ASN A 69 -10.30 8.46 -32.35
C ASN A 69 -9.86 9.71 -31.57
N VAL A 70 -10.82 10.46 -31.04
CA VAL A 70 -10.56 11.66 -30.22
C VAL A 70 -11.08 11.40 -28.82
N ILE A 71 -10.16 11.24 -27.87
CA ILE A 71 -10.54 10.96 -26.49
C ILE A 71 -11.08 12.21 -25.81
N ARG A 72 -11.98 12.02 -24.85
CA ARG A 72 -12.51 13.13 -24.04
C ARG A 72 -11.49 13.58 -23.01
N SER A 73 -11.42 14.89 -22.77
CA SER A 73 -10.74 15.48 -21.61
C SER A 73 -11.73 15.73 -20.48
N LEU A 74 -11.36 15.42 -19.25
CA LEU A 74 -12.18 15.57 -18.05
C LEU A 74 -11.44 16.40 -17.00
N TRP A 75 -12.18 17.14 -16.17
CA TRP A 75 -11.63 17.82 -15.00
C TRP A 75 -11.98 17.05 -13.72
N ILE A 76 -10.99 16.79 -12.88
CA ILE A 76 -11.17 16.24 -11.53
C ILE A 76 -10.86 17.32 -10.51
N PHE A 77 -11.79 17.55 -9.60
CA PHE A 77 -11.68 18.54 -8.54
C PHE A 77 -11.54 17.86 -7.18
N ARG A 78 -10.59 18.32 -6.36
CA ARG A 78 -10.42 17.88 -4.98
C ARG A 78 -9.97 19.03 -4.08
N HIS A 79 -10.45 19.00 -2.85
CA HIS A 79 -9.83 19.75 -1.76
C HIS A 79 -8.60 18.99 -1.26
N LYS A 80 -7.46 19.68 -1.21
CA LYS A 80 -6.29 19.21 -0.47
C LYS A 80 -6.41 19.70 0.96
N LYS A 81 -6.09 18.80 1.90
CA LYS A 81 -6.11 19.05 3.33
C LYS A 81 -4.72 18.78 3.88
N LYS A 82 -4.32 19.53 4.91
CA LYS A 82 -3.09 19.29 5.67
C LYS A 82 -3.22 18.01 6.50
N SER A 83 -2.11 17.60 7.13
CA SER A 83 -2.05 16.42 8.01
C SER A 83 -3.10 16.49 9.13
N ASP A 84 -3.28 17.67 9.72
CA ASP A 84 -4.27 18.00 10.76
C ASP A 84 -5.74 18.03 10.29
N GLY A 85 -5.99 17.83 8.99
CA GLY A 85 -7.33 17.82 8.40
C GLY A 85 -7.87 19.21 8.00
N SER A 86 -7.14 20.29 8.29
CA SER A 86 -7.48 21.64 7.83
C SER A 86 -7.32 21.79 6.32
N PHE A 87 -8.03 22.74 5.72
CA PHE A 87 -7.95 23.02 4.30
C PHE A 87 -6.56 23.55 3.92
N GLU A 88 -6.00 23.00 2.84
CA GLU A 88 -4.69 23.40 2.29
C GLU A 88 -4.88 24.21 1.00
N ARG A 89 -5.53 23.62 -0.01
CA ARG A 89 -5.73 24.25 -1.32
C ARG A 89 -6.80 23.56 -2.17
N TYR A 90 -7.31 24.30 -3.16
CA TYR A 90 -8.10 23.76 -4.26
C TYR A 90 -7.17 23.06 -5.26
N LYS A 91 -7.56 21.89 -5.75
CA LYS A 91 -6.80 21.13 -6.76
C LYS A 91 -7.71 20.72 -7.90
N ALA A 92 -7.51 21.32 -9.07
CA ALA A 92 -8.05 20.83 -10.33
C ALA A 92 -6.99 19.97 -11.02
N ARG A 93 -7.41 18.94 -11.76
CA ARG A 93 -6.55 18.14 -12.63
C ARG A 93 -7.25 17.90 -13.95
N LEU A 94 -6.53 18.11 -15.05
CA LEU A 94 -7.01 17.71 -16.37
C LEU A 94 -6.59 16.26 -16.64
N VAL A 95 -7.52 15.48 -17.19
CA VAL A 95 -7.39 14.04 -17.31
C VAL A 95 -7.88 13.59 -18.69
N GLY A 96 -7.09 12.79 -19.39
CA GLY A 96 -7.54 12.10 -20.60
C GLY A 96 -8.42 10.92 -20.21
N ASN A 97 -9.58 10.77 -20.86
CA ASN A 97 -10.46 9.64 -20.59
C ASN A 97 -9.95 8.36 -21.26
N GLY A 98 -9.06 7.63 -20.57
CA GLY A 98 -8.49 6.38 -21.07
C GLY A 98 -9.50 5.28 -21.37
N SER A 99 -10.73 5.36 -20.84
CA SER A 99 -11.79 4.40 -21.21
C SER A 99 -12.17 4.48 -22.70
N ASN A 100 -11.94 5.64 -23.33
CA ASN A 100 -12.15 5.82 -24.77
C ASN A 100 -10.92 5.40 -25.62
N GLN A 101 -9.79 5.02 -25.02
CA GLN A 101 -8.61 4.55 -25.77
C GLN A 101 -8.78 3.10 -26.24
N GLN A 102 -8.43 2.87 -27.51
CA GLN A 102 -8.41 1.58 -28.17
C GLN A 102 -6.99 1.00 -28.15
N THR A 103 -6.86 -0.24 -27.66
CA THR A 103 -5.57 -0.95 -27.64
C THR A 103 -5.15 -1.29 -29.07
N GLY A 104 -3.88 -1.05 -29.40
CA GLY A 104 -3.32 -1.20 -30.74
C GLY A 104 -3.48 0.02 -31.64
N VAL A 105 -4.23 1.04 -31.20
CA VAL A 105 -4.38 2.33 -31.91
C VAL A 105 -3.87 3.48 -31.04
N ASP A 106 -4.52 3.71 -29.90
CA ASP A 106 -4.22 4.84 -28.99
C ASP A 106 -3.27 4.48 -27.85
N CYS A 107 -3.05 3.18 -27.64
CA CYS A 107 -2.18 2.64 -26.61
C CYS A 107 -1.69 1.23 -26.97
N GLY A 108 -0.39 0.99 -26.81
CA GLY A 108 0.21 -0.34 -26.93
C GLY A 108 0.32 -1.02 -25.56
N GLU A 109 1.55 -1.13 -25.06
CA GLU A 109 1.83 -1.70 -23.74
C GLU A 109 1.52 -0.70 -22.62
N THR A 110 0.77 -1.13 -21.62
CA THR A 110 0.27 -0.25 -20.54
C THR A 110 0.82 -0.61 -19.16
N PHE A 111 1.46 -1.76 -19.02
CA PHE A 111 1.98 -2.23 -17.74
C PHE A 111 3.09 -1.30 -17.24
N SER A 112 2.93 -0.84 -15.99
CA SER A 112 3.94 -0.12 -15.22
C SER A 112 4.17 -0.87 -13.91
N PRO A 113 5.42 -1.12 -13.51
CA PRO A 113 5.72 -1.69 -12.22
C PRO A 113 5.44 -0.68 -11.10
N VAL A 114 5.16 -1.20 -9.91
CA VAL A 114 5.10 -0.46 -8.64
C VAL A 114 5.85 -1.25 -7.58
N VAL A 115 6.54 -0.54 -6.70
CA VAL A 115 7.36 -1.19 -5.67
C VAL A 115 6.50 -2.00 -4.69
N LYS A 116 6.95 -3.22 -4.38
CA LYS A 116 6.21 -4.13 -3.51
C LYS A 116 6.33 -3.73 -2.04
N PRO A 117 5.29 -3.97 -1.21
CA PRO A 117 5.37 -3.73 0.24
C PRO A 117 6.50 -4.47 0.95
N ALA A 118 6.82 -5.69 0.52
CA ALA A 118 7.94 -6.45 1.06
C ALA A 118 9.29 -5.77 0.76
N THR A 119 9.49 -5.30 -0.48
CA THR A 119 10.66 -4.51 -0.88
C THR A 119 10.82 -3.24 -0.03
N ILE A 120 9.72 -2.49 0.15
CA ILE A 120 9.72 -1.30 1.01
C ILE A 120 10.21 -1.65 2.40
N ARG A 121 9.59 -2.63 3.07
CA ARG A 121 9.95 -3.01 4.44
C ARG A 121 11.38 -3.54 4.55
N THR A 122 11.86 -4.30 3.57
CA THR A 122 13.25 -4.77 3.50
C THR A 122 14.22 -3.60 3.41
N VAL A 123 14.00 -2.63 2.51
CA VAL A 123 14.89 -1.46 2.40
C VAL A 123 14.82 -0.58 3.64
N LEU A 124 13.63 -0.36 4.20
CA LEU A 124 13.47 0.36 5.48
C LEU A 124 14.26 -0.33 6.60
N SER A 125 14.16 -1.66 6.72
CA SER A 125 14.90 -2.43 7.72
C SER A 125 16.41 -2.31 7.56
N ILE A 126 16.92 -2.38 6.32
CA ILE A 126 18.35 -2.17 6.03
C ILE A 126 18.79 -0.75 6.39
N ALA A 127 18.04 0.26 5.94
CA ALA A 127 18.37 1.65 6.18
C ALA A 127 18.43 1.98 7.68
N ILE A 128 17.44 1.52 8.46
CA ILE A 128 17.43 1.71 9.92
C ILE A 128 18.59 0.96 10.59
N SER A 129 18.88 -0.26 10.16
CA SER A 129 19.95 -1.08 10.74
C SER A 129 21.35 -0.58 10.41
N LYS A 130 21.53 0.06 9.25
CA LYS A 130 22.79 0.71 8.84
C LYS A 130 22.84 2.20 9.22
N SER A 131 21.82 2.72 9.92
CA SER A 131 21.69 4.14 10.27
C SER A 131 21.73 5.10 9.06
N TRP A 132 21.20 4.67 7.93
CA TRP A 132 21.06 5.49 6.73
C TRP A 132 19.83 6.41 6.82
N CYS A 133 19.94 7.59 6.23
CA CYS A 133 18.81 8.51 6.17
C CYS A 133 17.74 7.99 5.19
N LEU A 134 16.48 7.95 5.63
CA LEU A 134 15.31 7.76 4.76
C LEU A 134 14.75 9.14 4.37
N HIS A 135 14.91 9.50 3.10
CA HIS A 135 14.49 10.80 2.57
C HIS A 135 13.33 10.61 1.61
N GLN A 136 12.37 11.53 1.66
CA GLN A 136 11.18 11.46 0.82
C GLN A 136 11.22 12.58 -0.22
N LEU A 137 10.92 12.20 -1.47
CA LEU A 137 10.80 13.10 -2.60
C LEU A 137 9.47 12.84 -3.30
N ASP A 138 8.94 13.86 -3.97
CA ASP A 138 7.72 13.78 -4.80
C ASP A 138 8.00 14.44 -6.14
N VAL A 139 7.49 13.87 -7.24
CA VAL A 139 7.64 14.47 -8.57
C VAL A 139 6.37 15.23 -8.94
N LYS A 140 6.50 16.55 -9.13
CA LYS A 140 5.37 17.35 -9.60
C LYS A 140 4.95 16.91 -10.99
N ASN A 141 3.67 16.61 -11.14
CA ASN A 141 3.08 16.25 -12.43
C ASN A 141 3.83 15.10 -13.14
N ALA A 142 4.22 14.06 -12.40
CA ALA A 142 5.03 12.94 -12.87
C ALA A 142 4.70 12.45 -14.30
N PHE A 143 3.42 12.26 -14.63
CA PHE A 143 3.02 11.78 -15.96
C PHE A 143 3.34 12.76 -17.10
N LEU A 144 3.38 14.07 -16.87
CA LEU A 144 3.74 15.05 -17.91
C LEU A 144 5.21 14.95 -18.33
N HIS A 145 6.07 14.35 -17.50
CA HIS A 145 7.46 14.10 -17.87
C HIS A 145 7.61 12.90 -18.83
N GLY A 146 6.63 11.98 -18.86
CA GLY A 146 6.62 10.84 -19.77
C GLY A 146 6.28 11.22 -21.21
N ASN A 147 7.07 10.74 -22.17
CA ASN A 147 6.74 10.87 -23.59
C ASN A 147 5.79 9.74 -24.00
N ILE A 148 4.82 10.04 -24.86
CA ILE A 148 4.01 9.01 -25.52
C ILE A 148 4.52 8.79 -26.94
N ASN A 149 4.62 7.53 -27.35
CA ASN A 149 5.01 7.16 -28.71
C ASN A 149 3.80 7.01 -29.62
N GLU A 150 2.63 6.70 -29.06
CA GLU A 150 1.38 6.59 -29.80
C GLU A 150 0.80 7.97 -30.14
N THR A 151 0.10 8.04 -31.27
CA THR A 151 -0.62 9.24 -31.67
C THR A 151 -1.96 9.28 -30.95
N VAL A 152 -2.10 10.16 -29.95
CA VAL A 152 -3.34 10.32 -29.18
C VAL A 152 -3.91 11.72 -29.42
N TYR A 153 -5.14 11.76 -29.95
CA TYR A 153 -5.90 13.00 -30.09
C TYR A 153 -6.88 13.15 -28.93
N MET A 154 -6.91 14.32 -28.31
CA MET A 154 -7.79 14.66 -27.20
C MET A 154 -8.61 15.90 -27.54
N HIS A 155 -9.88 15.93 -27.10
CA HIS A 155 -10.66 17.16 -27.16
C HIS A 155 -10.01 18.28 -26.34
N GLN A 156 -10.15 19.51 -26.80
CA GLN A 156 -9.69 20.68 -26.05
C GLN A 156 -10.36 20.73 -24.66
N PRO A 157 -9.62 21.13 -23.60
CA PRO A 157 -10.12 21.14 -22.25
C PRO A 157 -11.40 21.99 -22.11
N PRO A 158 -12.47 21.49 -21.47
CA PRO A 158 -13.64 22.31 -21.19
C PRO A 158 -13.25 23.56 -20.40
N GLY A 159 -13.61 24.74 -20.91
CA GLY A 159 -13.25 26.03 -20.31
C GLY A 159 -12.02 26.71 -20.92
N PHE A 160 -11.21 26.00 -21.70
CA PHE A 160 -9.97 26.50 -22.31
C PHE A 160 -9.91 26.13 -23.79
N ARG A 161 -11.03 26.28 -24.50
CA ARG A 161 -11.07 26.11 -25.96
C ARG A 161 -10.51 27.34 -26.64
N ASP A 162 -9.71 27.14 -27.67
CA ASP A 162 -9.18 28.20 -28.51
C ASP A 162 -10.32 28.90 -29.26
N PRO A 163 -10.49 30.23 -29.12
CA PRO A 163 -11.54 30.98 -29.79
C PRO A 163 -11.40 31.05 -31.32
N GLN A 164 -10.17 31.01 -31.85
CA GLN A 164 -9.88 31.06 -33.28
C GLN A 164 -10.00 29.67 -33.92
N HIS A 165 -9.76 28.62 -33.13
CA HIS A 165 -9.75 27.24 -33.58
C HIS A 165 -10.64 26.32 -32.72
N PRO A 166 -11.97 26.56 -32.68
CA PRO A 166 -12.88 25.84 -31.78
C PRO A 166 -13.02 24.34 -32.09
N ASP A 167 -12.85 23.95 -33.35
CA ASP A 167 -13.00 22.57 -33.82
C ASP A 167 -11.70 21.76 -33.86
N TYR A 168 -10.58 22.39 -33.48
CA TYR A 168 -9.28 21.73 -33.45
C TYR A 168 -9.17 20.78 -32.24
N VAL A 169 -8.23 19.85 -32.30
CA VAL A 169 -7.98 18.86 -31.26
C VAL A 169 -6.53 18.93 -30.77
N CYS A 170 -6.31 18.51 -29.53
CA CYS A 170 -5.00 18.42 -28.91
C CYS A 170 -4.32 17.12 -29.36
N LEU A 171 -3.25 17.22 -30.15
CA LEU A 171 -2.35 16.09 -30.40
C LEU A 171 -1.35 15.99 -29.25
N LEU A 172 -1.53 14.99 -28.39
CA LEU A 172 -0.69 14.81 -27.21
C LEU A 172 0.75 14.46 -27.61
N LYS A 173 1.72 15.14 -26.98
CA LYS A 173 3.16 14.88 -27.06
C LYS A 173 3.71 14.29 -25.77
N LYS A 174 3.08 14.63 -24.65
CA LYS A 174 3.38 14.09 -23.32
C LYS A 174 2.22 13.23 -22.83
N SER A 175 2.54 12.32 -21.92
CA SER A 175 1.51 11.51 -21.27
C SER A 175 0.70 12.37 -20.30
N LEU A 176 -0.57 12.04 -20.12
CA LEU A 176 -1.49 12.76 -19.25
C LEU A 176 -2.11 11.78 -18.25
N TYR A 177 -2.52 12.29 -17.08
CA TYR A 177 -3.34 11.50 -16.16
C TYR A 177 -4.56 10.92 -16.88
N GLY A 178 -4.91 9.68 -16.54
CA GLY A 178 -6.04 8.93 -17.09
C GLY A 178 -5.78 8.23 -18.42
N LEU A 179 -4.68 8.50 -19.11
CA LEU A 179 -4.24 7.65 -20.22
C LEU A 179 -3.77 6.29 -19.68
N LYS A 180 -4.10 5.21 -20.40
CA LYS A 180 -3.75 3.84 -20.02
C LYS A 180 -2.24 3.60 -19.94
N GLN A 181 -1.45 4.26 -20.80
CA GLN A 181 0.01 4.10 -20.87
C GLN A 181 0.81 5.11 -20.04
N ALA A 182 0.16 6.12 -19.44
CA ALA A 182 0.87 7.21 -18.74
C ALA A 182 1.78 6.75 -17.60
N PRO A 183 1.37 5.79 -16.73
CA PRO A 183 2.25 5.28 -15.68
C PRO A 183 3.53 4.64 -16.25
N ARG A 184 3.41 3.88 -17.35
CA ARG A 184 4.53 3.21 -18.01
C ARG A 184 5.49 4.23 -18.63
N ALA A 185 4.96 5.21 -19.36
CA ALA A 185 5.75 6.27 -19.99
C ALA A 185 6.57 7.05 -18.95
N TRP A 186 5.96 7.37 -17.82
CA TRP A 186 6.66 8.00 -16.70
C TRP A 186 7.76 7.09 -16.12
N TYR A 187 7.42 5.84 -15.81
CA TYR A 187 8.37 4.88 -15.27
C TYR A 187 9.60 4.73 -16.18
N GLN A 188 9.39 4.57 -17.49
CA GLN A 188 10.48 4.46 -18.47
C GLN A 188 11.36 5.71 -18.48
N ARG A 189 10.75 6.90 -18.55
CA ARG A 189 11.50 8.17 -18.53
C ARG A 189 12.38 8.29 -17.28
N PHE A 190 11.82 7.95 -16.11
CA PHE A 190 12.54 7.99 -14.85
C PHE A 190 13.67 6.96 -14.82
N ALA A 191 13.38 5.71 -15.21
CA ALA A 191 14.34 4.60 -15.24
C ALA A 191 15.53 4.90 -16.16
N GLU A 192 15.28 5.42 -17.36
CA GLU A 192 16.32 5.84 -18.32
C GLU A 192 17.21 6.92 -17.72
N PHE A 193 16.63 7.93 -17.05
CA PHE A 193 17.42 8.99 -16.45
C PHE A 193 18.29 8.48 -15.30
N VAL A 194 17.73 7.74 -14.33
CA VAL A 194 18.53 7.26 -13.19
C VAL A 194 19.60 6.25 -13.62
N ALA A 195 19.39 5.52 -14.73
CA ALA A 195 20.43 4.69 -15.33
C ALA A 195 21.65 5.52 -15.77
N THR A 196 21.45 6.72 -16.32
CA THR A 196 22.57 7.63 -16.64
C THR A 196 23.35 8.10 -15.42
N LEU A 197 22.73 8.05 -14.23
CA LEU A 197 23.36 8.39 -12.95
C LEU A 197 24.14 7.21 -12.34
N GLY A 198 24.14 6.04 -12.98
CA GLY A 198 24.80 4.83 -12.53
C GLY A 198 23.91 3.87 -11.71
N PHE A 199 22.59 4.08 -11.70
CA PHE A 199 21.67 3.12 -11.07
C PHE A 199 21.36 1.95 -12.00
N SER A 200 21.23 0.75 -11.43
CA SER A 200 20.62 -0.40 -12.07
C SER A 200 19.24 -0.68 -11.47
N HIS A 201 18.28 -1.12 -12.28
CA HIS A 201 17.01 -1.61 -11.75
C HIS A 201 17.20 -3.00 -11.12
N SER A 202 16.46 -3.27 -10.04
CA SER A 202 16.40 -4.59 -9.44
C SER A 202 15.61 -5.55 -10.35
N VAL A 203 16.12 -6.77 -10.51
CA VAL A 203 15.42 -7.83 -11.26
C VAL A 203 14.27 -8.37 -10.41
N CYS A 204 14.46 -8.42 -9.09
CA CYS A 204 13.45 -8.83 -8.13
C CYS A 204 12.25 -7.88 -8.03
N ASP A 205 12.48 -6.57 -8.16
CA ASP A 205 11.48 -5.50 -8.13
C ASP A 205 11.90 -4.31 -9.02
N HIS A 206 11.30 -4.17 -10.21
CA HIS A 206 11.73 -3.19 -11.21
C HIS A 206 11.54 -1.73 -10.78
N SER A 207 10.75 -1.47 -9.73
CA SER A 207 10.55 -0.14 -9.15
C SER A 207 11.55 0.21 -8.05
N LEU A 208 12.50 -0.69 -7.76
CA LEU A 208 13.67 -0.44 -6.93
C LEU A 208 14.90 -0.23 -7.82
N PHE A 209 15.56 0.92 -7.66
CA PHE A 209 16.82 1.22 -8.32
C PHE A 209 17.96 1.20 -7.29
N ILE A 210 19.06 0.58 -7.67
CA ILE A 210 20.22 0.35 -6.82
C ILE A 210 21.43 1.02 -7.45
N TYR A 211 22.09 1.87 -6.68
CA TYR A 211 23.40 2.41 -6.98
C TYR A 211 24.42 1.77 -6.06
N HIS A 212 25.54 1.30 -6.61
CA HIS A 212 26.66 0.78 -5.83
C HIS A 212 27.98 1.10 -6.52
N TYR A 213 28.87 1.80 -5.83
CA TYR A 213 30.21 2.10 -6.31
C TYR A 213 31.20 2.15 -5.13
N GLY A 214 32.10 1.17 -5.04
CA GLY A 214 33.00 1.04 -3.89
C GLY A 214 32.21 0.87 -2.58
N ASN A 215 32.37 1.81 -1.65
CA ASN A 215 31.62 1.81 -0.38
C ASN A 215 30.30 2.59 -0.46
N ASP A 216 30.07 3.32 -1.54
CA ASP A 216 28.87 4.13 -1.72
C ASP A 216 27.72 3.27 -2.24
N THR A 217 26.59 3.32 -1.53
CA THR A 217 25.38 2.58 -1.90
C THR A 217 24.16 3.48 -1.71
N ALA A 218 23.25 3.48 -2.67
CA ALA A 218 21.98 4.17 -2.55
C ALA A 218 20.84 3.36 -3.17
N TYR A 219 19.65 3.51 -2.62
CA TYR A 219 18.43 2.90 -3.13
C TYR A 219 17.37 3.97 -3.40
N ILE A 220 16.71 3.87 -4.54
CA ILE A 220 15.52 4.65 -4.89
C ILE A 220 14.36 3.68 -5.02
N LEU A 221 13.31 3.88 -4.22
CA LEU A 221 12.05 3.18 -4.36
C LEU A 221 11.05 4.14 -5.00
N LEU A 222 10.55 3.78 -6.18
CA LEU A 222 9.58 4.57 -6.92
C LEU A 222 8.18 3.96 -6.80
N TYR A 223 7.23 4.74 -6.29
CA TYR A 223 5.81 4.43 -6.40
C TYR A 223 5.10 5.57 -7.11
N VAL A 224 4.97 5.46 -8.43
CA VAL A 224 4.37 6.51 -9.27
C VAL A 224 5.09 7.85 -9.04
N ASP A 225 4.48 8.82 -8.36
CA ASP A 225 5.04 10.15 -8.06
C ASP A 225 5.84 10.19 -6.75
N ASP A 226 5.60 9.26 -5.81
CA ASP A 226 6.28 9.20 -4.52
C ASP A 226 7.62 8.43 -4.62
N ILE A 227 8.69 9.02 -4.06
CA ILE A 227 10.03 8.44 -4.04
C ILE A 227 10.56 8.35 -2.60
N ILE A 228 11.10 7.19 -2.24
CA ILE A 228 11.98 7.05 -1.08
C ILE A 228 13.41 6.93 -1.59
N LEU A 229 14.28 7.83 -1.12
CA LEU A 229 15.72 7.80 -1.34
C LEU A 229 16.43 7.48 -0.03
N THR A 230 17.31 6.49 -0.06
CA THR A 230 18.25 6.23 1.04
C THR A 230 19.65 5.99 0.50
N ALA A 231 20.67 6.38 1.26
CA ALA A 231 22.05 6.31 0.85
C ALA A 231 22.97 6.07 2.04
N SER A 232 24.14 5.49 1.77
CA SER A 232 25.20 5.22 2.74
C SER A 232 25.83 6.46 3.34
N SER A 233 25.75 7.60 2.65
CA SER A 233 26.28 8.88 3.10
C SER A 233 25.36 10.05 2.70
N ASP A 234 25.41 11.12 3.48
CA ASP A 234 24.60 12.32 3.21
C ASP A 234 25.08 13.06 1.95
N THR A 235 26.38 13.04 1.69
CA THR A 235 27.00 13.62 0.49
C THR A 235 26.48 12.95 -0.78
N LEU A 236 26.43 11.61 -0.81
CA LEU A 236 25.85 10.85 -1.92
C LEU A 236 24.36 11.18 -2.11
N ARG A 237 23.60 11.21 -1.01
CA ARG A 237 22.17 11.55 -1.02
C ARG A 237 21.93 12.93 -1.64
N GLN A 238 22.65 13.95 -1.19
CA GLN A 238 22.54 15.32 -1.70
C GLN A 238 22.94 15.41 -3.18
N SER A 239 24.00 14.70 -3.60
CA SER A 239 24.41 14.63 -5.01
C SER A 239 23.31 14.04 -5.90
N ILE A 240 22.71 12.92 -5.48
CA ILE A 240 21.60 12.28 -6.20
C ILE A 240 20.39 13.21 -6.26
N MET A 241 20.02 13.86 -5.15
CA MET A 241 18.92 14.82 -5.11
C MET A 241 19.14 16.00 -6.05
N SER A 242 20.36 16.55 -6.10
CA SER A 242 20.70 17.65 -7.01
C SER A 242 20.52 17.24 -8.48
N LYS A 243 21.00 16.05 -8.86
CA LYS A 243 20.84 15.49 -10.21
C LYS A 243 19.38 15.22 -10.57
N LEU A 244 18.59 14.70 -9.63
CA LEU A 244 17.14 14.51 -9.83
C LEU A 244 16.42 15.86 -10.01
N ASN A 245 16.77 16.87 -9.20
CA ASN A 245 16.20 18.23 -9.31
C ASN A 245 16.57 18.94 -10.62
N SER A 246 17.73 18.63 -11.21
CA SER A 246 18.12 19.24 -12.49
C SER A 246 17.33 18.69 -13.68
N GLU A 247 16.76 17.50 -13.56
CA GLU A 247 16.01 16.85 -14.64
C GLU A 247 14.49 16.93 -14.44
N PHE A 248 14.02 16.66 -13.23
CA PHE A 248 12.61 16.60 -12.91
C PHE A 248 12.22 17.72 -11.95
N ALA A 249 10.98 18.17 -12.04
CA ALA A 249 10.41 19.12 -11.10
C ALA A 249 10.13 18.42 -9.75
N MET A 250 11.20 18.18 -8.98
CA MET A 250 11.10 17.48 -7.70
C MET A 250 10.58 18.42 -6.60
N LYS A 251 9.94 17.82 -5.61
CA LYS A 251 9.59 18.42 -4.33
C LYS A 251 10.30 17.64 -3.24
N ASP A 252 11.19 18.30 -2.53
CA ASP A 252 11.81 17.75 -1.34
C ASP A 252 10.80 17.76 -0.19
N LEU A 253 10.49 16.57 0.36
CA LEU A 253 9.59 16.40 1.49
C LEU A 253 10.34 16.14 2.81
N GLY A 254 11.67 16.17 2.77
CA GLY A 254 12.53 15.99 3.94
C GLY A 254 12.60 14.52 4.40
N PRO A 255 12.83 14.29 5.71
CA PRO A 255 12.80 12.96 6.27
C PRO A 255 11.48 12.23 6.01
N LEU A 256 11.56 10.93 5.70
CA LEU A 256 10.39 10.09 5.50
C LEU A 256 9.42 10.18 6.68
N SER A 257 8.23 10.71 6.41
CA SER A 257 7.17 10.93 7.41
C SER A 257 5.82 10.39 6.96
N TYR A 258 5.55 10.29 5.66
CA TYR A 258 4.29 9.75 5.15
C TYR A 258 4.44 9.16 3.74
N PHE A 259 4.19 7.87 3.54
CA PHE A 259 4.34 7.22 2.24
C PHE A 259 3.20 6.23 1.99
N LEU A 260 2.52 6.33 0.85
CA LEU A 260 1.41 5.44 0.47
C LEU A 260 0.30 5.30 1.53
N GLY A 261 -0.08 6.41 2.17
CA GLY A 261 -1.10 6.36 3.20
C GLY A 261 -0.61 5.88 4.57
N ILE A 262 0.69 5.61 4.72
CA ILE A 262 1.34 5.14 5.95
C ILE A 262 2.15 6.27 6.55
N SER A 263 1.83 6.65 7.78
CA SER A 263 2.65 7.55 8.61
C SER A 263 3.89 6.82 9.12
N VAL A 264 5.04 7.49 9.06
CA VAL A 264 6.32 6.99 9.55
C VAL A 264 6.77 7.88 10.70
N ILE A 265 6.76 7.33 11.91
CA ILE A 265 7.15 8.05 13.13
C ILE A 265 8.51 7.53 13.56
N ARG A 266 9.53 8.39 13.55
CA ARG A 266 10.87 8.04 14.01
C ARG A 266 10.98 8.18 15.53
N HIS A 267 11.73 7.28 16.15
CA HIS A 267 12.09 7.34 17.57
C HIS A 267 13.49 6.76 17.79
N SER A 268 14.02 6.84 19.00
CA SER A 268 15.38 6.36 19.33
C SER A 268 15.63 4.88 19.01
N GLY A 269 14.57 4.07 19.01
CA GLY A 269 14.62 2.62 18.75
C GLY A 269 14.34 2.21 17.30
N GLY A 270 14.13 3.14 16.37
CA GLY A 270 13.81 2.85 14.97
C GLY A 270 12.65 3.67 14.42
N ILE A 271 11.76 3.02 13.68
CA ILE A 271 10.58 3.65 13.07
C ILE A 271 9.31 2.87 13.36
N PHE A 272 8.20 3.61 13.47
CA PHE A 272 6.86 3.09 13.64
C PHE A 272 6.00 3.45 12.43
N LEU A 273 5.48 2.42 11.76
CA LEU A 273 4.62 2.55 10.59
C LEU A 273 3.15 2.45 11.02
N SER A 274 2.38 3.51 10.75
CA SER A 274 1.00 3.63 11.21
C SER A 274 0.03 4.04 10.12
N GLN A 275 -1.09 3.34 10.02
CA GLN A 275 -2.25 3.72 9.21
C GLN A 275 -3.41 4.23 10.08
N HIS A 276 -3.11 4.85 11.23
CA HIS A 276 -4.10 5.32 12.22
C HIS A 276 -5.25 6.14 11.60
N LYS A 277 -4.92 7.21 10.85
CA LYS A 277 -5.91 8.06 10.17
C LYS A 277 -6.77 7.29 9.17
N TYR A 278 -6.17 6.33 8.46
CA TYR A 278 -6.91 5.50 7.51
C TYR A 278 -7.86 4.54 8.22
N ALA A 279 -7.46 3.99 9.38
CA ALA A 279 -8.35 3.18 10.21
C ALA A 279 -9.53 4.00 10.77
N GLU A 280 -9.30 5.26 11.17
CA GLU A 280 -10.38 6.19 11.55
C GLU A 280 -11.37 6.41 10.40
N GLU A 281 -10.88 6.70 9.20
CA GLU A 281 -11.70 6.89 8.00
C GLU A 281 -12.53 5.64 7.66
N ILE A 282 -11.98 4.42 7.86
CA ILE A 282 -12.73 3.16 7.68
C ILE A 282 -13.87 3.05 8.69
N ILE A 283 -13.59 3.34 9.97
CA ILE A 283 -14.59 3.26 11.05
C ILE A 283 -15.72 4.28 10.81
N GLU A 284 -15.36 5.50 10.39
CA GLU A 284 -16.33 6.55 10.05
C GLU A 284 -17.18 6.16 8.84
N ARG A 285 -16.55 5.67 7.76
CA ARG A 285 -17.25 5.21 6.55
C ARG A 285 -18.24 4.08 6.83
N ALA A 286 -17.92 3.20 7.77
CA ALA A 286 -18.83 2.13 8.19
C ALA A 286 -19.93 2.59 9.15
N ALA A 287 -19.97 3.88 9.52
CA ALA A 287 -20.83 4.45 10.55
C ALA A 287 -20.67 3.75 11.92
N MET A 288 -19.44 3.36 12.28
CA MET A 288 -19.12 2.58 13.48
C MET A 288 -18.30 3.36 14.52
N SER A 289 -18.26 4.70 14.45
CA SER A 289 -17.45 5.53 15.34
C SER A 289 -17.77 5.36 16.83
N SER A 290 -19.02 5.04 17.17
CA SER A 290 -19.52 4.77 18.54
C SER A 290 -19.61 3.29 18.89
N CYS A 291 -19.08 2.38 18.06
CA CYS A 291 -19.18 0.95 18.32
C CYS A 291 -18.33 0.52 19.52
N LYS A 292 -18.78 -0.52 20.24
CA LYS A 292 -17.99 -1.13 21.32
C LYS A 292 -16.87 -1.99 20.73
N PRO A 293 -15.61 -1.82 21.17
CA PRO A 293 -14.50 -2.60 20.65
C PRO A 293 -14.61 -4.09 21.00
N VAL A 294 -13.85 -4.92 20.29
CA VAL A 294 -13.62 -6.35 20.62
C VAL A 294 -12.13 -6.64 20.64
N SER A 295 -11.71 -7.65 21.40
CA SER A 295 -10.29 -7.93 21.60
C SER A 295 -9.64 -8.76 20.50
N THR A 296 -10.42 -9.46 19.65
CA THR A 296 -9.89 -10.24 18.52
C THR A 296 -10.67 -9.98 17.23
N PRO A 297 -10.01 -9.97 16.05
CA PRO A 297 -10.66 -9.65 14.78
C PRO A 297 -11.59 -10.76 14.27
N VAL A 298 -11.41 -11.99 14.74
CA VAL A 298 -12.13 -13.18 14.30
C VAL A 298 -12.44 -14.09 15.48
N ASP A 299 -13.50 -14.90 15.38
CA ASP A 299 -13.81 -15.93 16.38
C ASP A 299 -12.98 -17.20 16.12
N THR A 300 -12.71 -17.97 17.17
CA THR A 300 -11.98 -19.25 17.15
C THR A 300 -12.60 -20.28 16.20
N LYS A 301 -13.92 -20.23 15.98
CA LYS A 301 -14.66 -21.14 15.09
C LYS A 301 -15.28 -20.44 13.87
N ALA A 302 -14.81 -19.25 13.49
CA ALA A 302 -15.41 -18.50 12.39
C ALA A 302 -14.95 -19.04 11.02
N LYS A 303 -15.64 -20.07 10.52
CA LYS A 303 -15.62 -20.44 9.09
C LYS A 303 -16.95 -20.07 8.47
N LEU A 304 -16.91 -19.24 7.43
CA LEU A 304 -18.08 -18.70 6.74
C LEU A 304 -18.33 -19.49 5.46
N SER A 305 -19.60 -19.73 5.14
CA SER A 305 -20.05 -20.41 3.92
C SER A 305 -20.65 -19.40 2.95
N GLY A 306 -20.31 -19.51 1.68
CA GLY A 306 -20.85 -18.65 0.62
C GLY A 306 -22.32 -18.92 0.28
N ILE A 307 -22.83 -20.10 0.65
CA ILE A 307 -24.20 -20.53 0.37
C ILE A 307 -25.15 -20.36 1.56
N SER A 308 -24.61 -20.01 2.73
CA SER A 308 -25.41 -19.87 3.96
C SER A 308 -25.85 -18.42 4.20
N GLY A 309 -27.11 -18.26 4.64
CA GLY A 309 -27.69 -16.98 5.01
C GLY A 309 -28.19 -16.15 3.81
N ASN A 310 -28.84 -15.04 4.14
CA ASN A 310 -29.45 -14.16 3.14
C ASN A 310 -28.39 -13.30 2.43
N PRO A 311 -28.59 -12.98 1.12
CA PRO A 311 -27.80 -11.96 0.43
C PRO A 311 -27.76 -10.65 1.21
N TYR A 312 -26.60 -10.00 1.21
CA TYR A 312 -26.46 -8.67 1.80
C TYR A 312 -27.07 -7.63 0.87
N HIS A 313 -27.88 -6.72 1.42
CA HIS A 313 -28.66 -5.75 0.63
C HIS A 313 -27.79 -4.77 -0.15
N ASP A 314 -26.60 -4.40 0.33
CA ASP A 314 -25.68 -3.48 -0.35
C ASP A 314 -24.29 -4.10 -0.62
N PRO A 315 -24.12 -4.87 -1.70
CA PRO A 315 -22.82 -5.44 -2.06
C PRO A 315 -21.73 -4.39 -2.34
N SER A 316 -22.11 -3.16 -2.72
CA SER A 316 -21.15 -2.09 -3.03
C SER A 316 -20.51 -1.52 -1.77
N GLU A 317 -21.30 -1.30 -0.72
CA GLU A 317 -20.78 -0.97 0.61
C GLU A 317 -19.81 -2.05 1.10
N TYR A 318 -20.20 -3.32 1.00
CA TYR A 318 -19.37 -4.44 1.42
C TYR A 318 -18.02 -4.46 0.70
N ARG A 319 -18.01 -4.34 -0.64
CA ARG A 319 -16.77 -4.29 -1.44
C ARG A 319 -15.90 -3.09 -1.08
N SER A 320 -16.50 -1.93 -0.86
CA SER A 320 -15.80 -0.71 -0.47
C SER A 320 -15.08 -0.88 0.87
N LEU A 321 -15.75 -1.42 1.88
CA LEU A 321 -15.16 -1.65 3.20
C LEU A 321 -14.14 -2.79 3.19
N ALA A 322 -14.43 -3.91 2.52
CA ALA A 322 -13.50 -5.03 2.41
C ALA A 322 -12.20 -4.63 1.70
N GLY A 323 -12.28 -3.86 0.61
CA GLY A 323 -11.12 -3.32 -0.08
C GLY A 323 -10.32 -2.34 0.79
N ALA A 324 -11.00 -1.51 1.59
CA ALA A 324 -10.31 -0.61 2.52
C ALA A 324 -9.57 -1.36 3.65
N LEU A 325 -10.20 -2.40 4.21
CA LEU A 325 -9.56 -3.28 5.19
C LEU A 325 -8.37 -4.03 4.59
N GLN A 326 -8.45 -4.45 3.32
CA GLN A 326 -7.36 -5.09 2.62
C GLN A 326 -6.14 -4.17 2.51
N TYR A 327 -6.35 -2.88 2.23
CA TYR A 327 -5.25 -1.90 2.21
C TYR A 327 -4.64 -1.66 3.59
N LEU A 328 -5.44 -1.73 4.66
CA LEU A 328 -4.96 -1.59 6.04
C LEU A 328 -4.02 -2.73 6.47
N THR A 329 -4.05 -3.88 5.79
CA THR A 329 -3.15 -5.00 6.10
C THR A 329 -1.68 -4.68 5.84
N PHE A 330 -1.34 -3.56 5.17
CA PHE A 330 0.05 -3.14 4.90
C PHE A 330 0.86 -2.85 6.18
N THR A 331 0.20 -2.37 7.25
CA THR A 331 0.80 -2.22 8.58
C THR A 331 0.10 -3.05 9.66
N ARG A 332 -0.91 -3.85 9.29
CA ARG A 332 -1.73 -4.67 10.21
C ARG A 332 -1.79 -6.14 9.77
N PRO A 333 -0.67 -6.89 9.83
CA PRO A 333 -0.66 -8.33 9.56
C PRO A 333 -1.59 -9.11 10.50
N ASP A 334 -1.82 -8.62 11.72
CA ASP A 334 -2.68 -9.20 12.74
C ASP A 334 -4.16 -9.34 12.33
N ILE A 335 -4.62 -8.56 11.34
CA ILE A 335 -5.97 -8.69 10.76
C ILE A 335 -5.97 -9.45 9.43
N ALA A 336 -4.81 -9.84 8.88
CA ALA A 336 -4.69 -10.32 7.51
C ALA A 336 -5.57 -11.55 7.23
N TYR A 337 -5.62 -12.51 8.17
CA TYR A 337 -6.51 -13.67 8.06
C TYR A 337 -7.98 -13.27 8.04
N ALA A 338 -8.41 -12.47 9.01
CA ALA A 338 -9.82 -12.05 9.13
C ALA A 338 -10.27 -11.28 7.89
N VAL A 339 -9.42 -10.38 7.39
CA VAL A 339 -9.68 -9.61 6.16
C VAL A 339 -9.72 -10.52 4.94
N GLN A 340 -8.80 -11.47 4.82
CA GLN A 340 -8.83 -12.44 3.72
C GLN A 340 -10.13 -13.26 3.73
N GLN A 341 -10.62 -13.69 4.90
CA GLN A 341 -11.88 -14.45 5.00
C GLN A 341 -13.08 -13.66 4.47
N VAL A 342 -13.17 -12.35 4.74
CA VAL A 342 -14.26 -11.52 4.18
C VAL A 342 -14.05 -11.22 2.69
N CYS A 343 -12.81 -11.01 2.25
CA CYS A 343 -12.51 -10.78 0.84
C CYS A 343 -12.90 -11.95 -0.08
N LEU A 344 -13.00 -13.18 0.44
CA LEU A 344 -13.46 -14.35 -0.33
C LEU A 344 -14.89 -14.20 -0.89
N PHE A 345 -15.71 -13.31 -0.32
CA PHE A 345 -17.14 -13.19 -0.63
C PHE A 345 -17.51 -11.85 -1.29
N MET A 346 -16.54 -11.10 -1.82
CA MET A 346 -16.79 -9.79 -2.45
C MET A 346 -17.73 -9.82 -3.65
N HIS A 347 -17.82 -10.96 -4.35
CA HIS A 347 -18.70 -11.13 -5.51
C HIS A 347 -20.18 -11.23 -5.11
N ASP A 348 -20.49 -12.03 -4.08
CA ASP A 348 -21.85 -12.30 -3.61
C ASP A 348 -21.89 -12.35 -2.07
N PRO A 349 -21.86 -11.19 -1.38
CA PRO A 349 -21.80 -11.15 0.07
C PRO A 349 -23.13 -11.52 0.72
N ARG A 350 -23.06 -12.11 1.91
CA ARG A 350 -24.20 -12.48 2.77
C ARG A 350 -24.18 -11.66 4.06
N THR A 351 -25.30 -11.59 4.77
CA THR A 351 -25.41 -10.86 6.04
C THR A 351 -24.36 -11.31 7.07
N GLN A 352 -24.06 -12.60 7.14
CA GLN A 352 -23.04 -13.14 8.04
C GLN A 352 -21.63 -12.63 7.69
N HIS A 353 -21.33 -12.45 6.40
CA HIS A 353 -20.06 -11.89 5.96
C HIS A 353 -19.91 -10.43 6.39
N MET A 354 -20.99 -9.65 6.31
CA MET A 354 -21.02 -8.28 6.81
C MET A 354 -20.85 -8.24 8.34
N THR A 355 -21.45 -9.17 9.08
CA THR A 355 -21.25 -9.29 10.54
C THR A 355 -19.78 -9.56 10.88
N ALA A 356 -19.10 -10.45 10.14
CA ALA A 356 -17.68 -10.71 10.30
C ALA A 356 -16.82 -9.48 9.98
N LEU A 357 -17.14 -8.77 8.89
CA LEU A 357 -16.48 -7.51 8.52
C LEU A 357 -16.63 -6.46 9.63
N LYS A 358 -17.85 -6.27 10.15
CA LYS A 358 -18.12 -5.35 11.28
C LYS A 358 -17.35 -5.75 12.55
N ARG A 359 -17.11 -7.05 12.79
CA ARG A 359 -16.24 -7.50 13.89
C ARG A 359 -14.80 -7.02 13.73
N ILE A 360 -14.23 -7.09 12.52
CA ILE A 360 -12.89 -6.58 12.22
C ILE A 360 -12.84 -5.07 12.54
N ILE A 361 -13.85 -4.30 12.13
CA ILE A 361 -13.93 -2.86 12.41
C ILE A 361 -14.02 -2.59 13.92
N ARG A 362 -14.76 -3.40 14.69
CA ARG A 362 -14.78 -3.30 16.15
C ARG A 362 -13.42 -3.60 16.78
N TYR A 363 -12.67 -4.54 16.24
CA TYR A 363 -11.30 -4.81 16.69
C TYR A 363 -10.37 -3.62 16.40
N LEU A 364 -10.47 -3.04 15.20
CA LEU A 364 -9.75 -1.82 14.84
C LEU A 364 -10.08 -0.66 15.77
N LYS A 365 -11.35 -0.50 16.17
CA LYS A 365 -11.75 0.54 17.13
C LYS A 365 -10.99 0.46 18.46
N GLY A 366 -10.69 -0.75 18.93
CA GLY A 366 -9.91 -0.98 20.15
C GLY A 366 -8.39 -0.91 19.95
N THR A 367 -7.91 -1.04 18.71
CA THR A 367 -6.48 -1.15 18.37
C THR A 367 -6.05 -0.11 17.34
N ILE A 368 -6.74 1.03 17.30
CA ILE A 368 -6.61 2.04 16.24
C ILE A 368 -5.23 2.70 16.20
N THR A 369 -4.52 2.71 17.34
CA THR A 369 -3.17 3.22 17.47
C THR A 369 -2.09 2.19 17.13
N HIS A 370 -2.44 0.91 16.96
CA HIS A 370 -1.43 -0.12 16.69
C HIS A 370 -0.86 0.02 15.28
N GLY A 371 0.43 -0.28 15.16
CA GLY A 371 1.19 -0.22 13.92
C GLY A 371 2.43 -1.10 13.97
N LEU A 372 3.18 -1.12 12.87
CA LEU A 372 4.35 -1.99 12.69
C LEU A 372 5.62 -1.27 13.13
N HIS A 373 6.36 -1.87 14.07
CA HIS A 373 7.67 -1.41 14.48
C HIS A 373 8.77 -2.01 13.62
N ILE A 374 9.74 -1.19 13.20
CA ILE A 374 10.98 -1.59 12.56
C ILE A 374 12.12 -0.99 13.39
N SER A 375 12.98 -1.86 13.94
CA SER A 375 14.12 -1.47 14.77
C SER A 375 15.44 -1.83 14.10
N PRO A 376 16.57 -1.21 14.50
CA PRO A 376 17.88 -1.68 14.09
C PRO A 376 18.04 -3.16 14.46
N SER A 377 18.42 -4.01 13.50
CA SER A 377 18.65 -5.43 13.71
C SER A 377 19.73 -5.94 12.76
N LEU A 378 20.30 -7.10 13.04
CA LEU A 378 21.30 -7.70 12.17
C LEU A 378 20.66 -8.19 10.86
N VAL A 379 21.18 -7.73 9.73
CA VAL A 379 20.71 -8.08 8.38
C VAL A 379 21.48 -9.31 7.86
N ASP A 380 21.47 -10.40 8.62
CA ASP A 380 22.31 -11.58 8.34
C ASP A 380 21.54 -12.90 8.31
N THR A 381 20.25 -12.87 8.65
CA THR A 381 19.40 -14.05 8.82
C THR A 381 18.00 -13.80 8.27
N LEU A 382 17.44 -14.84 7.68
CA LEU A 382 16.02 -14.92 7.34
C LEU A 382 15.39 -16.05 8.15
N THR A 383 14.37 -15.70 8.93
CA THR A 383 13.60 -16.65 9.74
C THR A 383 12.15 -16.58 9.32
N THR A 384 11.54 -17.73 9.10
CA THR A 384 10.18 -17.81 8.60
C THR A 384 9.34 -18.78 9.41
N TYR A 385 8.04 -18.50 9.48
CA TYR A 385 7.05 -19.38 10.07
C TYR A 385 5.97 -19.62 9.02
N THR A 386 5.46 -20.84 8.94
CA THR A 386 4.34 -21.19 8.08
C THR A 386 3.42 -22.17 8.78
N ASP A 387 2.12 -21.98 8.55
CA ASP A 387 1.04 -22.85 9.03
C ASP A 387 0.01 -22.99 7.90
N ALA A 388 -0.76 -24.08 7.93
CA ALA A 388 -1.91 -24.25 7.06
C ALA A 388 -3.06 -24.94 7.79
N ASP A 389 -4.26 -24.37 7.70
CA ASP A 389 -5.44 -25.14 8.12
C ASP A 389 -5.67 -26.35 7.18
N TRP A 390 -6.43 -27.34 7.63
CA TRP A 390 -6.82 -28.47 6.76
C TRP A 390 -8.32 -28.47 6.48
N GLY A 391 -8.66 -28.24 5.21
CA GLY A 391 -10.05 -28.24 4.77
C GLY A 391 -10.89 -27.14 5.41
N GLY A 392 -10.29 -26.00 5.75
CA GLY A 392 -10.95 -24.95 6.54
C GLY A 392 -12.13 -24.29 5.82
N CYS A 393 -12.16 -24.25 4.48
CA CYS A 393 -13.31 -23.72 3.75
C CYS A 393 -14.49 -24.71 3.79
N PRO A 394 -15.67 -24.33 4.31
CA PRO A 394 -16.80 -25.24 4.40
C PRO A 394 -17.33 -25.67 3.02
N ASP A 395 -17.29 -24.78 2.03
CA ASP A 395 -17.87 -25.04 0.71
C ASP A 395 -16.94 -25.85 -0.20
N THR A 396 -15.65 -25.49 -0.23
CA THR A 396 -14.68 -26.08 -1.18
C THR A 396 -13.72 -27.06 -0.53
N ARG A 397 -13.69 -27.14 0.81
CA ARG A 397 -12.70 -27.91 1.59
C ARG A 397 -11.24 -27.58 1.21
N ARG A 398 -11.00 -26.40 0.64
CA ARG A 398 -9.65 -25.88 0.42
C ARG A 398 -9.09 -25.30 1.71
N SER A 399 -7.78 -25.48 1.87
CA SER A 399 -7.03 -25.00 3.02
C SER A 399 -6.68 -23.52 2.91
N THR A 400 -6.35 -22.88 4.02
CA THR A 400 -5.76 -21.53 4.10
C THR A 400 -4.34 -21.66 4.62
N SER A 401 -3.36 -21.16 3.85
CA SER A 401 -1.96 -21.08 4.27
C SER A 401 -1.61 -19.68 4.71
N GLY A 402 -0.80 -19.64 5.77
CA GLY A 402 -0.23 -18.46 6.36
C GLY A 402 1.29 -18.53 6.38
N TYR A 403 1.95 -17.38 6.26
CA TYR A 403 3.36 -17.26 6.61
C TYR A 403 3.72 -15.86 7.11
N CYS A 404 4.83 -15.76 7.82
CA CYS A 404 5.58 -14.54 8.05
C CYS A 404 7.08 -14.77 7.87
N VAL A 405 7.78 -13.73 7.41
CA VAL A 405 9.22 -13.72 7.15
C VAL A 405 9.86 -12.53 7.86
N TYR A 406 10.87 -12.83 8.67
CA TYR A 406 11.68 -11.88 9.41
C TYR A 406 13.07 -11.76 8.78
N LEU A 407 13.55 -10.53 8.68
CA LEU A 407 14.94 -10.17 8.38
C LEU A 407 15.56 -9.66 9.68
N GLY A 408 16.44 -10.49 10.28
CA GLY A 408 16.77 -10.33 11.69
C GLY A 408 15.49 -10.38 12.54
N ASP A 409 15.24 -9.32 13.32
CA ASP A 409 14.07 -9.19 14.20
C ASP A 409 12.88 -8.45 13.54
N ASN A 410 13.06 -7.96 12.31
CA ASN A 410 12.06 -7.14 11.62
C ASN A 410 11.18 -7.99 10.71
N LEU A 411 9.86 -7.89 10.88
CA LEU A 411 8.89 -8.50 9.97
C LEU A 411 8.87 -7.77 8.61
N VAL A 412 9.25 -8.47 7.53
CA VAL A 412 9.36 -7.89 6.18
C VAL A 412 8.33 -8.45 5.18
N SER A 413 7.87 -9.69 5.35
CA SER A 413 6.84 -10.27 4.47
C SER A 413 5.85 -11.15 5.25
N TRP A 414 4.60 -11.18 4.80
CA TRP A 414 3.56 -12.03 5.36
C TRP A 414 2.46 -12.31 4.34
N SER A 415 1.71 -13.37 4.56
CA SER A 415 0.56 -13.72 3.74
C SER A 415 -0.45 -14.55 4.52
N ALA A 416 -1.73 -14.35 4.22
CA ALA A 416 -2.83 -15.24 4.58
C ALA A 416 -3.65 -15.49 3.31
N LYS A 417 -3.62 -16.69 2.75
CA LYS A 417 -4.25 -16.99 1.44
C LYS A 417 -4.86 -18.38 1.40
N ARG A 418 -6.00 -18.49 0.72
CA ARG A 418 -6.64 -19.79 0.46
C ARG A 418 -5.82 -20.52 -0.61
N GLN A 419 -5.48 -21.77 -0.37
CA GLN A 419 -4.79 -22.62 -1.33
C GLN A 419 -5.65 -22.77 -2.60
N PRO A 420 -5.04 -22.72 -3.80
CA PRO A 420 -5.77 -22.87 -5.06
C PRO A 420 -6.30 -24.29 -5.25
N THR A 421 -5.60 -25.27 -4.68
CA THR A 421 -5.87 -26.71 -4.81
C THR A 421 -6.32 -27.30 -3.48
N LEU A 422 -7.07 -28.40 -3.55
CA LEU A 422 -7.52 -29.14 -2.38
C LEU A 422 -6.39 -30.04 -1.86
N SER A 423 -6.29 -30.16 -0.53
CA SER A 423 -5.29 -31.01 0.12
C SER A 423 -5.95 -32.23 0.73
N ARG A 424 -5.43 -33.41 0.41
CA ARG A 424 -5.94 -34.73 0.83
C ARG A 424 -5.52 -35.12 2.25
N SER A 425 -4.53 -34.43 2.81
CA SER A 425 -4.10 -34.59 4.20
C SER A 425 -3.64 -33.25 4.79
N SER A 426 -3.55 -33.17 6.12
CA SER A 426 -2.95 -32.00 6.80
C SER A 426 -1.49 -31.81 6.41
N ALA A 427 -0.70 -32.89 6.40
CA ALA A 427 0.71 -32.84 6.01
C ALA A 427 0.93 -32.25 4.60
N GLU A 428 0.02 -32.52 3.66
CA GLU A 428 0.05 -31.92 2.33
C GLU A 428 -0.25 -30.41 2.35
N ALA A 429 -1.29 -30.00 3.09
CA ALA A 429 -1.64 -28.59 3.21
C ALA A 429 -0.48 -27.79 3.81
N GLU A 430 0.15 -28.34 4.84
CA GLU A 430 1.32 -27.77 5.52
C GLU A 430 2.53 -27.71 4.59
N TYR A 431 2.81 -28.78 3.86
CA TYR A 431 3.94 -28.81 2.94
C TYR A 431 3.80 -27.80 1.80
N ARG A 432 2.57 -27.56 1.31
CA ARG A 432 2.30 -26.45 0.38
C ARG A 432 2.59 -25.09 1.01
N GLY A 433 2.27 -24.92 2.30
CA GLY A 433 2.68 -23.74 3.09
C GLY A 433 4.20 -23.56 3.10
N VAL A 434 4.94 -24.64 3.40
CA VAL A 434 6.41 -24.69 3.36
C VAL A 434 6.95 -24.30 1.98
N ALA A 435 6.43 -24.89 0.90
CA ALA A 435 6.87 -24.56 -0.45
C ALA A 435 6.63 -23.08 -0.80
N ASN A 436 5.48 -22.53 -0.41
CA ASN A 436 5.15 -21.12 -0.64
C ASN A 436 6.13 -20.18 0.09
N VAL A 437 6.39 -20.42 1.39
CA VAL A 437 7.31 -19.54 2.15
C VAL A 437 8.77 -19.72 1.73
N VAL A 438 9.15 -20.92 1.26
CA VAL A 438 10.49 -21.14 0.67
C VAL A 438 10.65 -20.37 -0.64
N ALA A 439 9.62 -20.29 -1.48
CA ALA A 439 9.65 -19.47 -2.69
C ALA A 439 9.78 -17.97 -2.36
N GLU A 440 9.00 -17.47 -1.40
CA GLU A 440 9.10 -16.09 -0.91
C GLU A 440 10.49 -15.81 -0.33
N SER A 441 11.04 -16.74 0.44
CA SER A 441 12.39 -16.63 1.00
C SER A 441 13.47 -16.60 -0.06
N CYS A 442 13.34 -17.41 -1.13
CA CYS A 442 14.27 -17.39 -2.25
C CYS A 442 14.24 -16.02 -2.95
N TRP A 443 13.05 -15.45 -3.17
CA TRP A 443 12.91 -14.11 -3.74
C TRP A 443 13.55 -13.04 -2.84
N LEU A 444 13.32 -13.09 -1.52
CA LEU A 444 13.95 -12.17 -0.56
C LEU A 444 15.47 -12.31 -0.51
N ARG A 445 16.01 -13.54 -0.60
CA ARG A 445 17.46 -13.76 -0.66
C ARG A 445 18.07 -13.14 -1.92
N ASN A 446 17.40 -13.26 -3.07
CA ASN A 446 17.84 -12.63 -4.32
C ASN A 446 17.77 -11.11 -4.23
N LEU A 447 16.69 -10.57 -3.65
CA LEU A 447 16.56 -9.14 -3.41
C LEU A 447 17.70 -8.63 -2.51
N LEU A 448 18.01 -9.36 -1.43
CA LEU A 448 19.08 -9.01 -0.50
C LEU A 448 20.48 -9.12 -1.14
N LEU A 449 20.67 -10.05 -2.07
CA LEU A 449 21.89 -10.13 -2.90
C LEU A 449 22.04 -8.86 -3.75
N GLU A 450 20.99 -8.45 -4.47
CA GLU A 450 21.01 -7.22 -5.28
C GLU A 450 21.27 -5.98 -4.41
N LEU A 451 20.67 -5.92 -3.22
CA LEU A 451 20.83 -4.84 -2.23
C LEU A 451 22.21 -4.81 -1.54
N GLN A 452 23.16 -5.66 -1.91
CA GLN A 452 24.49 -5.73 -1.26
C GLN A 452 24.42 -6.12 0.23
N CYS A 453 23.44 -6.94 0.60
CA CYS A 453 23.24 -7.49 1.94
C CYS A 453 23.02 -9.03 1.87
N PRO A 454 23.95 -9.80 1.28
CA PRO A 454 23.76 -11.24 1.10
C PRO A 454 23.59 -11.98 2.44
N VAL A 455 22.52 -12.76 2.54
CA VAL A 455 22.29 -13.66 3.68
C VAL A 455 23.04 -14.97 3.41
N THR A 456 24.16 -15.20 4.07
CA THR A 456 24.97 -16.42 3.88
C THR A 456 24.44 -17.62 4.66
N LYS A 457 23.77 -17.37 5.78
CA LYS A 457 23.15 -18.42 6.61
C LYS A 457 21.94 -19.03 5.90
N ALA A 458 21.70 -20.31 6.18
CA ALA A 458 20.49 -21.00 5.71
C ALA A 458 19.23 -20.33 6.28
N THR A 459 18.21 -20.14 5.45
CA THR A 459 16.91 -19.65 5.91
C THR A 459 16.23 -20.71 6.77
N ILE A 460 15.79 -20.32 7.97
CA ILE A 460 15.06 -21.22 8.86
C ILE A 460 13.56 -21.15 8.53
N VAL A 461 12.93 -22.30 8.33
CA VAL A 461 11.49 -22.43 8.08
C VAL A 461 10.86 -23.25 9.20
N TYR A 462 10.12 -22.58 10.07
CA TYR A 462 9.39 -23.21 11.15
C TYR A 462 8.00 -23.66 10.70
N CYS A 463 7.67 -24.92 10.97
CA CYS A 463 6.37 -25.56 10.73
C CYS A 463 6.08 -26.49 11.92
N ASP A 464 4.83 -26.59 12.37
CA ASP A 464 4.45 -27.44 13.51
C ASP A 464 4.02 -28.86 13.08
N ASN A 465 4.03 -29.14 11.78
CA ASN A 465 3.74 -30.46 11.24
C ASN A 465 5.00 -31.31 11.07
N VAL A 466 5.23 -32.26 11.97
CA VAL A 466 6.37 -33.20 11.94
C VAL A 466 6.47 -33.97 10.63
N SER A 467 5.34 -34.34 10.00
CA SER A 467 5.35 -35.07 8.72
C SER A 467 5.85 -34.17 7.59
N ALA A 468 5.46 -32.90 7.55
CA ALA A 468 5.96 -31.94 6.57
C ALA A 468 7.47 -31.70 6.73
N VAL A 469 7.94 -31.57 7.98
CA VAL A 469 9.37 -31.47 8.30
C VAL A 469 10.13 -32.71 7.80
N TYR A 470 9.65 -33.92 8.10
CA TYR A 470 10.28 -35.16 7.66
C TYR A 470 10.35 -35.28 6.13
N LEU A 471 9.29 -34.88 5.42
CA LEU A 471 9.23 -34.89 3.96
C LEU A 471 10.26 -33.95 3.31
N SER A 472 10.68 -32.89 3.99
CA SER A 472 11.66 -31.92 3.47
C SER A 472 13.10 -32.45 3.46
N GLY A 473 13.42 -33.42 4.32
CA GLY A 473 14.78 -33.95 4.48
C GLY A 473 14.99 -35.36 3.92
N ASN A 474 13.94 -36.19 3.83
CA ASN A 474 14.09 -37.60 3.44
C ASN A 474 13.76 -37.84 1.98
N PRO A 475 14.61 -38.51 1.18
CA PRO A 475 14.35 -38.74 -0.25
C PRO A 475 13.23 -39.75 -0.53
N ILE A 476 12.81 -40.54 0.47
CA ILE A 476 11.79 -41.59 0.31
C ILE A 476 10.46 -40.97 -0.13
N GLN A 477 10.01 -41.31 -1.34
CA GLN A 477 8.72 -40.88 -1.89
C GLN A 477 7.61 -41.84 -1.44
N HIS A 478 6.56 -41.29 -0.80
CA HIS A 478 5.36 -42.06 -0.50
C HIS A 478 4.34 -41.94 -1.64
N GLN A 479 3.66 -43.04 -1.97
CA GLN A 479 2.55 -43.08 -2.95
C GLN A 479 1.47 -42.02 -2.69
N ARG A 480 1.38 -41.49 -1.47
CA ARG A 480 0.39 -40.52 -0.98
C ARG A 480 0.73 -39.04 -1.26
N THR A 481 1.89 -38.70 -1.82
CA THR A 481 2.33 -37.29 -2.05
C THR A 481 2.55 -36.92 -3.52
N LYS A 482 2.14 -37.77 -4.47
CA LYS A 482 2.39 -37.58 -5.92
C LYS A 482 1.90 -36.23 -6.46
N HIS A 483 0.79 -35.73 -5.93
CA HIS A 483 0.15 -34.49 -6.37
C HIS A 483 0.76 -33.21 -5.76
N ILE A 484 1.79 -33.34 -4.92
CA ILE A 484 2.65 -32.22 -4.46
C ILE A 484 4.13 -32.50 -4.74
N GLU A 485 4.42 -33.39 -5.69
CA GLU A 485 5.78 -33.83 -5.98
C GLU A 485 6.71 -32.66 -6.39
N MET A 486 6.20 -31.71 -7.17
CA MET A 486 6.97 -30.52 -7.57
C MET A 486 7.36 -29.65 -6.37
N ASP A 487 6.43 -29.44 -5.43
CA ASP A 487 6.70 -28.70 -4.19
C ASP A 487 7.76 -29.42 -3.36
N ILE A 488 7.67 -30.76 -3.28
CA ILE A 488 8.63 -31.60 -2.56
C ILE A 488 10.03 -31.49 -3.15
N HIS A 489 10.16 -31.66 -4.47
CA HIS A 489 11.47 -31.55 -5.14
C HIS A 489 12.05 -30.15 -4.99
N PHE A 490 11.23 -29.11 -5.17
CA PHE A 490 11.66 -27.72 -5.00
C PHE A 490 12.23 -27.47 -3.60
N VAL A 491 11.50 -27.81 -2.54
CA VAL A 491 11.96 -27.59 -1.15
C VAL A 491 13.20 -28.44 -0.85
N ARG A 492 13.19 -29.74 -1.23
CA ARG A 492 14.33 -30.64 -1.02
C ARG A 492 15.61 -30.16 -1.71
N GLU A 493 15.50 -29.61 -2.93
CA GLU A 493 16.65 -29.05 -3.64
C GLU A 493 17.28 -27.89 -2.84
N LYS A 494 16.45 -27.01 -2.27
CA LYS A 494 16.92 -25.90 -1.43
C LYS A 494 17.55 -26.38 -0.12
N VAL A 495 16.99 -27.43 0.48
CA VAL A 495 17.54 -28.07 1.69
C VAL A 495 18.87 -28.76 1.38
N ALA A 496 18.96 -29.53 0.30
CA ALA A 496 20.18 -30.22 -0.12
C ALA A 496 21.32 -29.25 -0.46
N LYS A 497 21.01 -28.08 -1.01
CA LYS A 497 21.97 -26.98 -1.24
C LYS A 497 22.37 -26.23 0.03
N GLY A 498 21.81 -26.58 1.19
CA GLY A 498 22.05 -25.87 2.47
C GLY A 498 21.47 -24.46 2.51
N GLN A 499 20.58 -24.10 1.59
CA GLN A 499 19.99 -22.75 1.52
C GLN A 499 18.81 -22.59 2.49
N VAL A 500 18.15 -23.70 2.83
CA VAL A 500 16.97 -23.74 3.69
C VAL A 500 17.11 -24.86 4.71
N ARG A 501 16.60 -24.64 5.93
CA ARG A 501 16.41 -25.69 6.94
C ARG A 501 14.98 -25.63 7.45
N VAL A 502 14.23 -26.70 7.26
CA VAL A 502 12.87 -26.83 7.79
C VAL A 502 12.94 -27.47 9.18
N LEU A 503 12.39 -26.80 10.18
CA LEU A 503 12.45 -27.21 11.58
C LEU A 503 11.05 -27.25 12.18
N HIS A 504 10.86 -28.18 13.11
CA HIS A 504 9.62 -28.25 13.88
C HIS A 504 9.56 -27.12 14.92
N VAL A 505 8.40 -26.48 15.06
CA VAL A 505 8.09 -25.54 16.16
C VAL A 505 6.82 -25.98 16.89
N PRO A 506 6.77 -25.97 18.23
CA PRO A 506 5.52 -26.23 18.96
C PRO A 506 4.47 -25.15 18.66
N SER A 507 3.18 -25.51 18.62
CA SER A 507 2.09 -24.57 18.26
C SER A 507 2.02 -23.31 19.16
N ARG A 508 2.48 -23.39 20.42
CA ARG A 508 2.60 -22.21 21.31
C ARG A 508 3.51 -21.10 20.75
N TYR A 509 4.48 -21.46 19.92
CA TYR A 509 5.45 -20.57 19.29
C TYR A 509 5.26 -20.48 17.76
N GLN A 510 4.18 -21.07 17.23
CA GLN A 510 3.87 -21.04 15.80
C GLN A 510 3.16 -19.73 15.46
N ILE A 511 3.94 -18.67 15.22
CA ILE A 511 3.41 -17.32 14.96
C ILE A 511 2.49 -17.32 13.72
N ALA A 512 2.72 -18.21 12.75
CA ALA A 512 1.93 -18.26 11.52
C ALA A 512 0.47 -18.69 11.72
N ASP A 513 0.11 -19.25 12.89
CA ASP A 513 -1.26 -19.61 13.25
C ASP A 513 -2.24 -18.43 13.16
N ILE A 514 -1.77 -17.21 13.45
CA ILE A 514 -2.59 -15.99 13.36
C ILE A 514 -3.08 -15.72 11.91
N PHE A 515 -2.45 -16.33 10.91
CA PHE A 515 -2.76 -16.18 9.50
C PHE A 515 -3.71 -17.26 8.95
N THR A 516 -4.08 -18.28 9.72
CA THR A 516 -4.85 -19.44 9.24
C THR A 516 -6.15 -19.69 10.01
N LYS A 517 -6.23 -19.25 11.27
CA LYS A 517 -7.35 -19.53 12.17
C LYS A 517 -7.56 -18.42 13.20
N GLY A 518 -8.75 -18.42 13.79
CA GLY A 518 -9.04 -17.57 14.94
C GLY A 518 -8.43 -18.13 16.21
N LEU A 519 -7.83 -17.27 17.03
CA LEU A 519 -7.06 -17.67 18.21
C LEU A 519 -7.72 -17.20 19.51
N PRO A 520 -7.51 -17.92 20.63
CA PRO A 520 -7.81 -17.40 21.96
C PRO A 520 -7.06 -16.10 22.21
N LEU A 521 -7.67 -15.19 23.00
CA LEU A 521 -7.16 -13.83 23.20
C LEU A 521 -5.68 -13.77 23.58
N GLN A 522 -5.26 -14.52 24.61
CA GLN A 522 -3.88 -14.49 25.08
C GLN A 522 -2.88 -14.86 23.98
N LEU A 523 -3.17 -15.94 23.24
CA LEU A 523 -2.31 -16.41 22.16
C LEU A 523 -2.29 -15.43 20.99
N PHE A 524 -3.45 -14.83 20.67
CA PHE A 524 -3.55 -13.80 19.65
C PHE A 524 -2.69 -12.57 19.98
N ASP A 525 -2.75 -12.08 21.23
CA ASP A 525 -1.96 -10.93 21.67
C ASP A 525 -0.46 -11.23 21.62
N ASP A 526 -0.03 -12.40 22.09
CA ASP A 526 1.38 -12.80 22.03
C ASP A 526 1.91 -12.86 20.58
N PHE A 527 1.11 -13.39 19.65
CA PHE A 527 1.50 -13.46 18.24
C PHE A 527 1.45 -12.11 17.54
N ARG A 528 0.47 -11.26 17.85
CA ARG A 528 0.44 -9.86 17.37
C ARG A 528 1.70 -9.12 17.80
N ASP A 529 2.10 -9.25 19.05
CA ASP A 529 3.29 -8.58 19.59
C ASP A 529 4.59 -9.16 18.99
N SER A 530 4.58 -10.45 18.65
CA SER A 530 5.67 -11.15 17.92
C SER A 530 5.75 -10.74 16.44
N LEU A 531 4.65 -10.31 15.83
CA LEU A 531 4.61 -9.69 14.49
C LEU A 531 5.05 -8.22 14.49
N ASN A 532 5.65 -7.74 15.58
CA ASN A 532 6.04 -6.34 15.79
C ASN A 532 4.85 -5.35 15.74
N ILE A 533 3.61 -5.81 15.98
CA ILE A 533 2.42 -4.95 16.00
C ILE A 533 2.13 -4.47 17.41
N ARG A 534 2.43 -3.21 17.67
CA ARG A 534 2.37 -2.62 19.02
C ARG A 534 1.78 -1.22 18.96
N GLN A 535 1.48 -0.68 20.13
CA GLN A 535 1.16 0.74 20.30
C GLN A 535 2.36 1.62 19.90
N PRO A 536 2.14 2.91 19.59
CA PRO A 536 3.24 3.83 19.30
C PRO A 536 4.19 3.90 20.50
N PRO A 537 5.50 4.13 20.28
CA PRO A 537 6.43 4.32 21.38
C PRO A 537 6.01 5.54 22.20
N VAL A 538 6.13 5.44 23.53
CA VAL A 538 5.84 6.57 24.43
C VAL A 538 6.85 7.67 24.10
N SER A 539 6.36 8.85 23.74
CA SER A 539 7.21 10.02 23.52
C SER A 539 7.81 10.42 24.87
N THR A 540 9.02 9.96 25.17
CA THR A 540 9.84 10.61 26.19
C THR A 540 10.23 11.94 25.59
N THR A 541 9.55 13.01 25.99
CA THR A 541 9.92 14.39 25.68
C THR A 541 11.36 14.63 26.14
N GLY A 542 12.30 14.43 25.23
CA GLY A 542 13.73 14.66 25.38
C GLY A 542 14.22 15.09 24.01
N VAL A 543 14.26 16.40 23.81
CA VAL A 543 14.80 17.07 22.62
C VAL A 543 16.25 16.62 22.44
N TYR A 544 16.60 16.17 21.24
CA TYR A 544 17.98 16.16 20.75
C TYR A 544 18.01 16.82 19.39
#